data_AF-A0ABD2JYU1-F1
#
_entry.id   AF-A0ABD2JYU1-F1
#
_cell.length_a   1.000
_cell.length_b   1.000
_cell.length_c   1.000
_cell.angle_alpha   90.00
_cell.angle_beta   90.00
_cell.angle_gamma   90.00
#
_symmetry.space_group_name_H-M   'P 1'
#
loop_
_entity.id
_entity.type
_entity.pdbx_description
1 polymer ?
#
loop_
_entity_poly.entity_id
_entity_poly.type
_entity_poly.pdbx_seq_one_letter_code
_entity_poly.pdbx_strand_id
1 'polypeptide(L)'
;MTSLIRPFELAQRLAVLGRRSLHISAPFNALDEAARARISECVNSAPVVVFMKGSQLEPKCGFSRNVKLVLDLHHVTFRDFDVFEDEALCHDVKEFSDWPTIPQVYVNGKFVGGYWSNYEY
;
A
#
# COMPACT_ATOMS: atom_id res chain seq x y z
N MET A 1 14.72 -29.93 62.66
CA MET A 1 15.25 -28.83 61.83
C MET A 1 15.40 -29.30 60.39
N THR A 2 14.30 -29.44 59.66
CA THR A 2 14.33 -29.52 58.19
C THR A 2 12.95 -29.15 57.67
N SER A 3 12.79 -27.87 57.31
CA SER A 3 11.58 -27.33 56.70
C SER A 3 11.41 -27.96 55.32
N LEU A 4 10.45 -28.87 55.19
CA LEU A 4 9.99 -29.39 53.90
C LEU A 4 9.16 -28.30 53.24
N ILE A 5 9.81 -27.57 52.33
CA ILE A 5 9.17 -26.58 51.45
C ILE A 5 8.03 -27.28 50.70
N ARG A 6 6.82 -26.72 50.80
CA ARG A 6 5.62 -27.27 50.18
C ARG A 6 5.72 -27.13 48.66
N PRO A 7 5.29 -28.12 47.86
CA PRO A 7 5.39 -28.11 46.39
C PRO A 7 4.72 -26.92 45.70
N PHE A 8 3.93 -26.11 46.42
CA PHE A 8 3.25 -24.91 45.89
C PHE A 8 4.20 -23.70 45.71
N GLU A 9 5.30 -23.60 46.46
CA GLU A 9 6.25 -22.48 46.35
C GLU A 9 7.22 -22.59 45.15
N LEU A 10 7.29 -23.76 44.50
CA LEU A 10 8.09 -23.94 43.28
C LEU A 10 7.36 -23.40 42.04
N ALA A 11 6.03 -23.44 42.01
CA ALA A 11 5.23 -22.93 40.89
C ALA A 11 5.25 -21.40 40.80
N GLN A 12 5.45 -20.69 41.91
CA GLN A 12 5.46 -19.22 41.95
C GLN A 12 6.84 -18.59 41.69
N ARG A 13 7.91 -19.38 41.52
CA ARG A 13 9.26 -18.88 41.17
C ARG A 13 9.60 -18.96 39.67
N LEU A 14 8.70 -19.50 38.84
CA LEU A 14 8.85 -19.52 37.38
C LEU A 14 8.22 -18.29 36.68
N ALA A 15 7.50 -17.42 37.41
CA ALA A 15 6.87 -16.23 36.85
C ALA A 15 7.82 -15.03 36.65
N VAL A 16 9.13 -15.16 36.92
CA VAL A 16 10.12 -14.07 36.84
C VAL A 16 11.20 -14.29 35.76
N LEU A 17 11.10 -15.35 34.95
CA LEU A 17 11.86 -15.42 33.69
C LEU A 17 11.10 -14.66 32.60
N GLY A 18 11.12 -13.34 32.76
CA GLY A 18 10.60 -12.40 31.78
C GLY A 18 11.29 -12.53 30.43
N ARG A 19 10.48 -12.17 29.41
CA ARG A 19 10.86 -11.66 28.09
C ARG A 19 11.86 -12.49 27.30
N ARG A 20 11.35 -13.14 26.24
CA ARG A 20 11.93 -13.02 24.89
C ARG A 20 10.89 -13.34 23.83
N SER A 21 10.58 -12.31 23.06
CA SER A 21 9.94 -12.27 21.74
C SER A 21 8.73 -13.17 21.49
N LEU A 22 7.54 -12.56 21.62
CA LEU A 22 6.52 -12.76 20.61
C LEU A 22 7.04 -12.16 19.30
N HIS A 23 7.89 -12.89 18.56
CA HIS A 23 8.07 -12.64 17.14
C HIS A 23 6.87 -13.27 16.42
N ILE A 24 5.69 -12.68 16.63
CA ILE A 24 4.70 -12.68 15.57
C ILE A 24 5.29 -11.70 14.57
N SER A 25 5.96 -12.24 13.54
CA SER A 25 6.17 -11.46 12.32
C SER A 25 4.78 -11.06 11.86
N ALA A 26 4.42 -9.80 12.02
CA ALA A 26 3.23 -9.23 11.41
C ALA A 26 3.18 -9.71 9.94
N PRO A 27 1.99 -9.98 9.37
CA PRO A 27 1.90 -10.20 7.94
C PRO A 27 2.59 -9.01 7.26
N PHE A 28 3.55 -9.32 6.38
CA PHE A 28 4.57 -8.36 5.94
C PHE A 28 4.02 -7.17 5.13
N ASN A 29 2.72 -7.12 4.79
CA ASN A 29 2.10 -5.97 4.14
C ASN A 29 0.73 -5.69 4.74
N ALA A 30 0.69 -4.77 5.69
CA ALA A 30 -0.50 -3.97 5.96
C ALA A 30 -0.07 -2.51 5.85
N LEU A 31 -0.64 -1.81 4.87
CA LEU A 31 -0.48 -0.37 4.64
C LEU A 31 -0.60 0.37 5.97
N ASP A 32 0.46 1.09 6.33
CA ASP A 32 0.45 1.93 7.54
C ASP A 32 -0.64 3.01 7.43
N GLU A 33 -1.18 3.44 8.56
CA GLU A 33 -2.29 4.40 8.58
C GLU A 33 -1.88 5.75 7.97
N ALA A 34 -0.62 6.17 8.16
CA ALA A 34 -0.12 7.40 7.55
C ALA A 34 -0.02 7.28 6.02
N ALA A 35 0.43 6.13 5.51
CA ALA A 35 0.49 5.85 4.07
C ALA A 35 -0.92 5.80 3.46
N ARG A 36 -1.88 5.15 4.13
CA ARG A 36 -3.29 5.13 3.72
C ARG A 36 -3.88 6.54 3.66
N ALA A 37 -3.62 7.36 4.68
CA ALA A 37 -4.08 8.75 4.72
C ALA A 37 -3.49 9.57 3.57
N ARG A 38 -2.19 9.39 3.29
CA ARG A 38 -1.49 10.04 2.16
C ARG A 38 -2.12 9.67 0.81
N ILE A 39 -2.33 8.38 0.53
CA ILE A 39 -2.95 7.95 -0.73
C ILE A 39 -4.39 8.47 -0.81
N SER A 40 -5.13 8.44 0.30
CA SER A 40 -6.48 9.01 0.38
C SER A 40 -6.51 10.50 0.03
N GLU A 41 -5.56 11.29 0.52
CA GLU A 41 -5.43 12.70 0.16
C GLU A 41 -5.13 12.86 -1.34
N CYS A 42 -4.19 12.07 -1.88
CA CYS A 42 -3.85 12.09 -3.30
C CYS A 42 -5.07 11.83 -4.19
N VAL A 43 -5.84 10.77 -3.93
CA VAL A 43 -6.99 10.38 -4.77
C VAL A 43 -8.17 11.35 -4.67
N ASN A 44 -8.27 12.12 -3.58
CA ASN A 44 -9.30 13.13 -3.39
C ASN A 44 -8.86 14.53 -3.85
N SER A 45 -7.60 14.69 -4.26
CA SER A 45 -7.04 15.99 -4.61
C SER A 45 -7.59 16.58 -5.93
N ALA A 46 -8.19 15.75 -6.79
CA ALA A 46 -8.85 16.13 -8.03
C ALA A 46 -9.98 15.14 -8.39
N PRO A 47 -10.96 15.52 -9.22
CA PRO A 47 -12.03 14.61 -9.65
C PRO A 47 -11.52 13.37 -10.39
N VAL A 48 -10.42 13.51 -11.15
CA VAL A 48 -9.74 12.40 -11.81
C VAL A 48 -8.28 12.45 -11.44
N VAL A 49 -7.77 11.33 -10.91
CA VAL A 49 -6.39 11.17 -10.47
C VAL A 49 -5.82 9.93 -11.13
N VAL A 50 -4.59 10.04 -11.65
CA VAL A 50 -3.90 8.95 -12.32
C VAL A 50 -2.52 8.75 -11.68
N PHE A 51 -2.29 7.57 -11.13
CA PHE A 51 -0.93 7.14 -10.77
C PHE A 51 -0.32 6.50 -12.01
N MET A 52 0.80 7.04 -12.48
CA MET A 52 1.40 6.62 -13.74
C MET A 52 2.93 6.61 -13.69
N LYS A 53 3.55 5.99 -14.69
CA LYS A 53 5.00 5.96 -14.88
C LYS A 53 5.41 7.13 -15.77
N GLY A 54 6.10 8.12 -15.21
CA GLY A 54 6.28 9.43 -15.82
C GLY A 54 5.13 10.38 -15.46
N SER A 55 5.02 11.49 -16.20
CA SER A 55 3.99 12.50 -15.99
C SER A 55 3.00 12.57 -17.16
N GLN A 56 1.96 13.38 -17.03
CA GLN A 56 1.06 13.68 -18.15
C GLN A 56 1.81 14.34 -19.32
N LEU A 57 2.83 15.15 -19.07
CA LEU A 57 3.63 15.80 -20.11
C LEU A 57 4.63 14.82 -20.75
N GLU A 58 5.23 13.96 -19.92
CA GLU A 58 6.28 13.03 -20.33
C GLU A 58 6.00 11.61 -19.83
N PRO A 59 5.07 10.88 -20.47
CA PRO A 59 4.76 9.50 -20.09
C PRO A 59 5.90 8.56 -20.49
N LYS A 60 6.44 7.84 -19.51
CA LYS A 60 7.63 6.96 -19.63
C LYS A 60 7.30 5.48 -19.88
N CYS A 61 6.01 5.12 -19.93
CA CYS A 61 5.54 3.75 -20.21
C CYS A 61 4.40 3.77 -21.23
N GLY A 62 4.36 2.79 -22.14
CA GLY A 62 3.30 2.67 -23.16
C GLY A 62 1.89 2.60 -22.57
N PHE A 63 1.71 1.89 -21.46
CA PHE A 63 0.41 1.81 -20.79
C PHE A 63 -0.02 3.15 -20.17
N SER A 64 0.92 3.87 -19.55
CA SER A 64 0.68 5.23 -19.04
C SER A 64 0.35 6.21 -20.17
N ARG A 65 1.02 6.08 -21.32
CA ARG A 65 0.70 6.88 -22.51
C ARG A 65 -0.70 6.59 -23.06
N ASN A 66 -1.13 5.32 -23.04
CA ASN A 66 -2.46 4.94 -23.49
C ASN A 66 -3.56 5.50 -22.58
N VAL A 67 -3.38 5.47 -21.25
CA VAL A 67 -4.32 6.09 -20.31
C VAL A 67 -4.45 7.59 -20.59
N LYS A 68 -3.32 8.30 -20.72
CA LYS A 68 -3.33 9.72 -21.10
C LYS A 68 -4.11 9.95 -22.40
N LEU A 69 -3.79 9.19 -23.45
CA LEU A 69 -4.44 9.33 -24.76
C LEU A 69 -5.97 9.18 -24.67
N VAL A 70 -6.46 8.18 -23.95
CA VAL A 70 -7.90 7.97 -23.78
C VAL A 70 -8.54 9.13 -23.04
N LEU A 71 -7.92 9.62 -21.96
CA LEU A 71 -8.45 10.77 -21.20
C LEU A 71 -8.43 12.05 -22.05
N ASP A 72 -7.38 12.29 -22.83
CA ASP A 72 -7.31 13.42 -23.76
C ASP A 72 -8.42 13.37 -24.82
N LEU A 73 -8.68 12.19 -25.40
CA LEU A 73 -9.73 11.98 -26.41
C LEU A 73 -11.12 12.30 -25.88
N HIS A 74 -11.33 12.11 -24.57
CA HIS A 74 -12.58 12.47 -23.88
C HIS A 74 -12.54 13.86 -23.25
N HIS A 75 -11.48 14.65 -23.49
CA HIS A 75 -11.28 15.99 -22.93
C HIS A 75 -11.35 16.02 -21.38
N VAL A 76 -10.91 14.94 -20.74
CA VAL A 76 -10.90 14.80 -19.28
C VAL A 76 -9.58 15.36 -18.74
N THR A 77 -9.66 16.40 -17.91
CA THR A 77 -8.51 16.87 -17.14
C THR A 77 -8.30 15.96 -15.93
N PHE A 78 -7.05 15.65 -15.64
CA PHE A 78 -6.68 14.82 -14.50
C PHE A 78 -5.41 15.32 -13.83
N ARG A 79 -5.25 14.98 -12.55
CA ARG A 79 -3.96 15.13 -11.86
C ARG A 79 -3.19 13.82 -11.96
N ASP A 80 -1.92 13.92 -12.32
CA ASP A 80 -0.98 12.80 -12.32
C ASP A 80 -0.11 12.77 -11.06
N PHE A 81 0.29 11.57 -10.67
CA PHE A 81 1.36 11.31 -9.71
C PHE A 81 2.35 10.32 -10.35
N ASP A 82 3.61 10.75 -10.50
CA ASP A 82 4.67 9.91 -11.06
C ASP A 82 5.19 8.95 -9.98
N VAL A 83 4.98 7.66 -10.19
CA VAL A 83 5.43 6.61 -9.26
C VAL A 83 6.95 6.38 -9.31
N PHE A 84 7.67 6.99 -10.25
CA PHE A 84 9.14 6.94 -10.28
C PHE A 84 9.81 7.96 -9.37
N GLU A 85 9.10 9.02 -8.98
CA GLU A 85 9.63 10.01 -8.05
C GLU A 85 9.55 9.53 -6.60
N ASP A 86 8.67 8.56 -6.31
CA ASP A 86 8.47 7.99 -4.98
C ASP A 86 8.16 6.49 -5.06
N GLU A 87 9.14 5.67 -4.66
CA GLU A 87 9.01 4.21 -4.63
C GLU A 87 7.97 3.73 -3.60
N ALA A 88 7.82 4.44 -2.47
CA ALA A 88 6.80 4.11 -1.47
C ALA A 88 5.41 4.34 -2.05
N LEU A 89 5.20 5.44 -2.79
CA LEU A 89 3.94 5.71 -3.47
C LEU A 89 3.53 4.57 -4.42
N CYS A 90 4.49 4.00 -5.15
CA CYS A 90 4.27 2.87 -6.06
C CYS A 90 3.81 1.61 -5.32
N HIS A 91 4.36 1.34 -4.14
CA HIS A 91 3.96 0.21 -3.31
C HIS A 91 2.59 0.47 -2.67
N ASP A 92 2.46 1.62 -2.01
CA ASP A 92 1.30 1.99 -1.21
C ASP A 92 0.03 2.06 -2.06
N VAL A 93 0.09 2.61 -3.27
CA VAL A 93 -1.11 2.70 -4.12
C VAL A 93 -1.61 1.33 -4.59
N LYS A 94 -0.71 0.36 -4.79
CA LYS A 94 -1.08 -1.01 -5.19
C LYS A 94 -1.79 -1.72 -4.05
N GLU A 95 -1.26 -1.57 -2.84
CA GLU A 95 -1.88 -2.15 -1.66
C GLU A 95 -3.20 -1.44 -1.30
N PHE A 96 -3.30 -0.12 -1.56
CA PHE A 96 -4.51 0.66 -1.27
C PHE A 96 -5.69 0.27 -2.16
N SER A 97 -5.42 0.01 -3.44
CA SER A 97 -6.42 -0.40 -4.43
C SER A 97 -6.67 -1.90 -4.48
N ASP A 98 -5.84 -2.70 -3.81
CA ASP A 98 -5.73 -4.15 -4.05
C ASP A 98 -5.52 -4.47 -5.55
N TRP A 99 -4.65 -3.69 -6.20
CA TRP A 99 -4.37 -3.80 -7.64
C TRP A 99 -2.87 -3.80 -7.94
N PRO A 100 -2.34 -4.83 -8.64
CA PRO A 100 -0.89 -5.08 -8.67
C PRO A 100 -0.09 -4.14 -9.59
N THR A 101 -0.74 -3.41 -10.50
CA THR A 101 -0.08 -2.72 -11.62
C THR A 101 -0.31 -1.22 -11.65
N ILE A 102 0.55 -0.53 -12.41
CA ILE A 102 0.48 0.89 -12.78
C ILE A 102 0.44 0.95 -14.31
N PRO A 103 -0.34 1.83 -14.95
CA PRO A 103 -1.11 2.94 -14.38
C PRO A 103 -2.40 2.53 -13.66
N GLN A 104 -2.85 3.36 -12.70
CA GLN A 104 -4.14 3.26 -12.01
C GLN A 104 -4.91 4.58 -12.12
N VAL A 105 -6.23 4.50 -12.29
CA VAL A 105 -7.14 5.63 -12.47
C VAL A 105 -8.16 5.65 -11.34
N TYR A 106 -8.31 6.80 -10.71
CA TYR A 106 -9.29 7.10 -9.68
C TYR A 106 -10.23 8.19 -10.15
N VAL A 107 -11.52 8.05 -9.82
CA VAL A 107 -12.55 9.05 -10.09
C VAL A 107 -13.28 9.35 -8.78
N ASN A 108 -13.25 10.61 -8.35
CA ASN A 108 -13.83 11.09 -7.09
C ASN A 108 -13.40 10.21 -5.89
N GLY A 109 -12.09 9.96 -5.77
CA GLY A 109 -11.50 9.15 -4.71
C GLY A 109 -11.75 7.64 -4.83
N LYS A 110 -12.50 7.16 -5.84
CA LYS A 110 -12.79 5.74 -6.02
C LYS A 110 -11.90 5.16 -7.11
N PHE A 111 -11.31 4.00 -6.83
CA PHE A 111 -10.57 3.24 -7.83
C PHE A 111 -11.52 2.78 -8.95
N VAL A 112 -11.18 3.08 -10.20
CA VAL A 112 -11.97 2.69 -11.38
C VAL A 112 -11.30 1.55 -12.14
N GLY A 113 -9.98 1.55 -12.19
CA GLY A 113 -9.23 0.50 -12.86
C GLY A 113 -7.79 0.89 -13.15
N GLY A 114 -7.04 -0.07 -13.67
CA GLY A 114 -5.68 0.12 -14.13
C GLY A 114 -5.38 -0.78 -15.31
N TYR A 115 -4.13 -0.77 -15.77
CA TYR A 115 -3.73 -1.70 -16.83
C TYR A 115 -3.56 -3.12 -16.25
N TRP A 116 -4.39 -4.08 -16.64
CA TRP A 116 -4.19 -5.47 -16.26
C TRP A 116 -3.15 -6.13 -17.16
N SER A 117 -2.04 -6.58 -16.57
CA SER A 117 -0.95 -7.26 -17.28
C SER A 117 -0.71 -8.67 -16.73
N ASN A 118 -1.75 -9.44 -16.44
CA ASN A 118 -1.58 -10.89 -16.27
C ASN A 118 -1.99 -11.58 -17.57
N TYR A 119 -1.10 -11.50 -18.57
CA TYR A 119 -1.03 -12.53 -19.61
C TYR A 119 -0.08 -13.61 -19.07
N GLU A 120 -0.59 -14.47 -18.19
CA GLU A 120 -0.10 -15.84 -18.08
C GLU A 120 -0.94 -16.66 -19.08
N TYR A 121 -0.40 -16.90 -20.28
CA TYR A 121 -0.79 -18.04 -21.11
C TYR A 121 0.36 -19.04 -21.12
#